data_AF-A0A645ETL7-F1
#
_entry.id   AF-A0A645ETL7-F1
#
_cell.length_a   1.000
_cell.length_b   1.000
_cell.length_c   1.000
_cell.angle_alpha   90.00
_cell.angle_beta   90.00
_cell.angle_gamma   90.00
#
_symmetry.space_group_name_H-M   'P 1'
#
loop_
_entity.id
_entity.type
_entity.pdbx_description
1 polymer ?
#
loop_
_entity_poly.entity_id
_entity_poly.type
_entity_poly.pdbx_seq_one_letter_code
_entity_poly.pdbx_strand_id
1 'polypeptide(L)'
;MELLNRIMPNNAFVTWDHTYAVPADTDILVNATSIGLYPNVDDIPNIDLDTILPTMFVQDVIPNPAITPFLRAAQARGARWNTGTGMLINQAALNIEMWTGLKPDKAVMLKALQEALN
;
A
#
# COMPACT_ATOMS: atom_id res chain seq x y z
N MET A 1 17.03 -11.97 9.40
CA MET A 1 16.11 -12.28 10.52
C MET A 1 16.50 -11.66 11.84
N GLU A 2 17.79 -11.55 12.20
CA GLU A 2 18.21 -11.00 13.49
C GLU A 2 17.67 -9.59 13.81
N LEU A 3 17.73 -8.66 12.86
CA LEU A 3 17.15 -7.31 13.02
C LEU A 3 15.62 -7.34 13.20
N LEU A 4 14.93 -8.18 12.43
CA LEU A 4 13.48 -8.31 12.46
C LEU A 4 13.03 -8.89 13.80
N ASN A 5 13.69 -9.94 14.27
CA ASN A 5 13.44 -10.57 15.57
C ASN A 5 13.70 -9.61 16.74
N ARG A 6 14.64 -8.67 16.61
CA ARG A 6 14.93 -7.67 17.64
C ARG A 6 13.84 -6.59 17.73
N ILE A 7 13.26 -6.19 16.61
CA ILE A 7 12.31 -5.07 16.56
C ILE A 7 10.85 -5.56 16.66
N MET A 8 10.56 -6.74 16.13
CA MET A 8 9.23 -7.35 16.11
C MET A 8 9.34 -8.81 16.58
N PRO A 9 9.23 -9.09 17.89
CA PRO A 9 9.39 -10.44 18.43
C PRO A 9 8.35 -11.42 17.89
N ASN A 10 7.18 -10.93 17.47
CA ASN A 10 6.14 -11.71 16.81
C ASN A 10 6.15 -11.44 15.30
N ASN A 11 7.13 -12.00 14.61
CA ASN A 11 7.21 -11.93 13.15
C ASN A 11 7.24 -13.34 12.57
N ALA A 12 6.72 -13.47 11.36
CA ALA A 12 6.92 -14.64 10.52
C ALA A 12 7.52 -14.15 9.20
N PHE A 13 8.61 -14.79 8.78
CA PHE A 13 9.11 -14.64 7.42
C PHE A 13 8.65 -15.86 6.62
N VAL A 14 8.11 -15.60 5.44
CA VAL A 14 7.71 -16.63 4.50
C VAL A 14 8.41 -16.37 3.18
N THR A 15 9.04 -17.41 2.62
CA THR A 15 9.59 -17.36 1.27
C THR A 15 8.44 -17.25 0.27
N TRP A 16 8.52 -16.29 -0.64
CA TRP A 16 7.48 -16.07 -1.65
C TRP A 16 7.84 -16.74 -2.97
N ASP A 17 7.73 -18.07 -3.00
CA ASP A 17 8.05 -18.94 -4.15
C ASP A 17 6.82 -19.67 -4.73
N HIS A 18 5.64 -19.40 -4.18
CA HIS A 18 4.35 -19.93 -4.59
C HIS A 18 3.25 -18.86 -4.41
N THR A 19 2.04 -19.15 -4.88
CA THR A 19 0.87 -18.31 -4.59
C THR A 19 0.59 -18.35 -3.09
N TYR A 20 0.75 -17.21 -2.43
CA TYR A 20 0.64 -17.13 -0.97
C TYR A 20 -0.81 -16.94 -0.54
N ALA A 21 -1.32 -17.79 0.33
CA ALA A 21 -2.63 -17.63 0.95
C ALA A 21 -2.53 -16.69 2.17
N VAL A 22 -3.30 -15.61 2.18
CA VAL A 22 -3.31 -14.65 3.28
C VAL A 22 -4.00 -15.28 4.49
N PRO A 23 -3.36 -15.34 5.67
CA PRO A 23 -3.98 -15.87 6.87
C PRO A 23 -5.28 -15.15 7.23
N ALA A 24 -6.32 -15.91 7.60
CA ALA A 24 -7.65 -15.36 7.88
C ALA A 24 -7.71 -14.43 9.10
N ASP A 25 -6.72 -14.51 9.98
CA ASP A 25 -6.52 -13.64 11.15
C ASP A 25 -5.70 -12.36 10.83
N THR A 26 -5.41 -12.11 9.55
CA THR A 26 -4.76 -10.87 9.11
C THR A 26 -5.72 -9.68 9.23
N ASP A 27 -5.38 -8.69 10.05
CA ASP A 27 -6.15 -7.44 10.14
C ASP A 27 -5.83 -6.46 8.98
N ILE A 28 -4.55 -6.38 8.61
CA ILE A 28 -4.03 -5.42 7.62
C ILE A 28 -3.13 -6.14 6.63
N LEU A 29 -3.47 -6.04 5.35
CA LEU A 29 -2.67 -6.56 4.24
C LEU A 29 -2.05 -5.39 3.45
N VAL A 30 -0.72 -5.35 3.35
CA VAL A 30 -0.01 -4.24 2.69
C VAL A 30 0.78 -4.76 1.49
N ASN A 31 0.48 -4.28 0.28
CA ASN A 31 1.39 -4.40 -0.86
C ASN A 31 2.45 -3.30 -0.73
N ALA A 32 3.66 -3.69 -0.34
CA ALA A 32 4.83 -2.81 -0.27
C ALA A 32 5.85 -3.09 -1.41
N THR A 33 5.43 -3.82 -2.44
CA THR A 33 6.26 -4.14 -3.61
C THR A 33 6.05 -3.13 -4.74
N SER A 34 6.81 -3.26 -5.83
CA SER A 34 6.58 -2.50 -7.07
C SER A 34 5.59 -3.17 -8.03
N ILE A 35 4.97 -4.29 -7.64
CA ILE A 35 4.03 -5.01 -8.51
C ILE A 35 2.75 -4.18 -8.66
N GLY A 36 2.34 -3.93 -9.91
CA GLY A 36 1.26 -3.01 -10.25
C GLY A 36 1.71 -1.56 -10.50
N LEU A 37 3.02 -1.26 -10.37
CA LEU A 37 3.59 0.04 -10.77
C LEU A 37 3.76 0.12 -12.29
N TYR A 38 3.71 1.33 -12.84
CA TYR A 38 4.13 1.58 -14.23
C TYR A 38 5.56 1.04 -14.50
N PRO A 39 5.81 0.37 -15.64
CA PRO A 39 4.90 0.15 -16.77
C PRO A 39 3.97 -1.06 -16.63
N ASN A 40 4.20 -1.95 -15.67
CA ASN A 40 3.46 -3.21 -15.50
C ASN A 40 2.20 -3.02 -14.63
N VAL A 41 1.31 -2.14 -15.08
CA VAL A 41 0.15 -1.68 -14.32
C VAL A 41 -0.94 -2.73 -14.11
N ASP A 42 -0.89 -3.83 -14.87
CA ASP A 42 -1.84 -4.93 -14.81
C ASP A 42 -1.39 -6.09 -13.91
N ASP A 43 -0.15 -6.04 -13.39
CA ASP A 43 0.38 -7.09 -12.52
C ASP A 43 -0.27 -7.03 -11.12
N ILE A 44 -0.39 -8.19 -10.49
CA ILE A 44 -0.91 -8.37 -9.13
C ILE A 44 0.12 -9.18 -8.33
N PRO A 45 0.36 -8.86 -7.05
CA PRO A 45 1.12 -9.74 -6.15
C PRO A 45 0.61 -11.19 -6.26
N ASN A 46 1.51 -12.16 -6.40
CA ASN A 46 1.17 -13.59 -6.47
C ASN A 46 0.65 -14.12 -5.11
N ILE A 47 -0.58 -13.73 -4.78
CA ILE A 47 -1.32 -14.16 -3.59
C ILE A 47 -2.64 -14.78 -4.03
N ASP A 48 -3.20 -15.65 -3.19
CA ASP A 48 -4.56 -16.13 -3.39
C ASP A 48 -5.53 -15.01 -3.04
N LEU A 49 -6.08 -14.36 -4.05
CA LEU A 49 -6.99 -13.23 -3.85
C LEU A 49 -8.25 -13.68 -3.09
N ASP A 50 -8.70 -14.94 -3.20
CA ASP A 50 -9.90 -15.45 -2.52
C ASP A 50 -9.73 -15.53 -1.00
N THR A 51 -8.49 -15.38 -0.50
CA THR A 51 -8.20 -15.27 0.93
C THR A 51 -8.32 -13.84 1.46
N ILE A 52 -8.55 -12.83 0.61
CA ILE A 52 -8.85 -11.47 1.06
C ILE A 52 -10.27 -11.41 1.61
N LEU A 53 -10.39 -11.15 2.92
CA LEU A 53 -11.67 -11.13 3.63
C LEU A 53 -12.20 -9.69 3.83
N PRO A 54 -13.52 -9.50 3.96
CA PRO A 54 -14.12 -8.19 4.26
C PRO A 54 -13.63 -7.55 5.58
N THR A 55 -13.12 -8.37 6.50
CA THR A 55 -12.54 -7.92 7.79
C THR A 55 -11.18 -7.25 7.64
N MET A 56 -10.48 -7.48 6.52
CA MET A 56 -9.15 -6.93 6.27
C MET A 56 -9.20 -5.47 5.86
N PHE A 57 -8.15 -4.73 6.21
CA PHE A 57 -7.80 -3.45 5.59
C PHE A 57 -6.64 -3.65 4.61
N VAL A 58 -6.86 -3.34 3.34
CA VAL A 58 -5.87 -3.51 2.27
C VAL A 58 -5.23 -2.18 1.90
N GLN A 59 -3.92 -2.06 2.06
CA GLN A 59 -3.14 -0.90 1.68
C GLN A 59 -2.24 -1.25 0.50
N ASP A 60 -2.21 -0.38 -0.51
CA ASP A 60 -1.22 -0.45 -1.58
C ASP A 60 -0.32 0.79 -1.52
N VAL A 61 1.00 0.63 -1.64
CA VAL A 61 1.93 1.77 -1.65
C VAL A 61 2.11 2.37 -3.04
N ILE A 62 1.59 1.71 -4.09
CA ILE A 62 1.66 2.21 -5.46
C ILE A 62 0.91 3.55 -5.57
N PRO A 63 1.59 4.65 -5.95
CA PRO A 63 0.96 5.97 -6.04
C PRO A 63 0.37 6.24 -7.43
N ASN A 64 0.88 5.59 -8.48
CA ASN A 64 0.44 5.73 -9.86
C ASN A 64 0.61 4.41 -10.64
N PRO A 65 -0.47 3.81 -11.18
CA PRO A 65 -1.87 4.23 -11.09
C PRO A 65 -2.39 4.20 -9.64
N ALA A 66 -3.27 5.14 -9.28
CA ALA A 66 -3.79 5.23 -7.92
C ALA A 66 -4.63 4.01 -7.51
N ILE A 67 -5.36 3.40 -8.46
CA ILE A 67 -6.13 2.17 -8.23
C ILE A 67 -5.52 1.04 -9.06
N THR A 68 -4.77 0.16 -8.39
CA THR A 68 -4.15 -1.02 -8.98
C THR A 68 -5.16 -2.17 -9.13
N PRO A 69 -4.86 -3.21 -9.94
CA PRO A 69 -5.70 -4.40 -10.01
C PRO A 69 -5.77 -5.13 -8.65
N PHE A 70 -4.73 -5.04 -7.82
CA PHE A 70 -4.74 -5.54 -6.43
C PHE A 70 -5.82 -4.85 -5.58
N LEU A 71 -5.90 -3.52 -5.61
CA LEU A 71 -6.95 -2.78 -4.88
C LEU A 71 -8.35 -3.06 -5.45
N ARG A 72 -8.50 -3.23 -6.77
CA ARG A 72 -9.77 -3.66 -7.37
C ARG A 72 -10.20 -5.03 -6.86
N ALA A 73 -9.26 -5.98 -6.78
CA ALA A 73 -9.54 -7.33 -6.27
C ALA A 73 -9.93 -7.33 -4.78
N ALA A 74 -9.30 -6.49 -3.97
CA ALA A 74 -9.68 -6.28 -2.57
C ALA A 74 -11.08 -5.68 -2.44
N GLN A 75 -11.38 -4.63 -3.21
CA GLN A 75 -12.70 -4.00 -3.24
C GLN A 75 -13.79 -5.00 -3.64
N ALA A 76 -13.55 -5.82 -4.66
CA ALA A 76 -14.51 -6.83 -5.13
C ALA A 76 -14.86 -7.88 -4.05
N ARG A 77 -13.98 -8.06 -3.05
CA ARG A 77 -14.18 -8.97 -1.91
C ARG A 77 -14.71 -8.28 -0.66
N GLY A 78 -15.07 -7.00 -0.76
CA GLY A 78 -15.65 -6.23 0.34
C GLY A 78 -14.63 -5.78 1.39
N ALA A 79 -13.33 -5.97 1.15
CA ALA A 79 -12.30 -5.43 2.04
C ALA A 79 -12.26 -3.90 1.97
N ARG A 80 -11.97 -3.26 3.10
CA ARG A 80 -11.67 -1.83 3.12
C ARG A 80 -10.29 -1.62 2.51
N TRP A 81 -10.08 -0.52 1.81
CA TRP A 81 -8.81 -0.28 1.12
C TRP A 81 -8.38 1.19 1.09
N ASN A 82 -7.09 1.41 0.81
CA ASN A 82 -6.51 2.73 0.60
C ASN A 82 -5.30 2.68 -0.35
N THR A 83 -5.01 3.81 -1.01
CA THR A 83 -4.00 3.92 -2.08
C THR A 83 -2.67 4.48 -1.59
N GLY A 84 -1.63 4.40 -2.43
CA GLY A 84 -0.32 4.98 -2.16
C GLY A 84 -0.31 6.51 -2.20
N THR A 85 -1.34 7.14 -2.77
CA THR A 85 -1.49 8.60 -2.85
C THR A 85 -1.45 9.23 -1.46
N GLY A 86 -2.15 8.64 -0.49
CA GLY A 86 -2.15 9.14 0.89
C GLY A 86 -0.76 9.11 1.50
N MET A 87 0.01 8.03 1.28
CA MET A 87 1.39 7.92 1.75
C MET A 87 2.27 9.01 1.11
N LEU A 88 2.17 9.20 -0.21
CA LEU A 88 2.94 10.20 -0.96
C LEU A 88 2.71 11.63 -0.46
N ILE A 89 1.46 12.00 -0.20
CA ILE A 89 1.12 13.32 0.34
C ILE A 89 1.63 13.49 1.78
N ASN A 90 1.46 12.47 2.62
CA ASN A 90 1.89 12.54 4.01
C ASN A 90 3.41 12.65 4.15
N GLN A 91 4.18 11.87 3.40
CA GLN A 91 5.65 11.95 3.45
C GLN A 91 6.16 13.30 2.91
N ALA A 92 5.56 13.82 1.85
CA ALA A 92 5.94 15.13 1.31
C ALA A 92 5.62 16.25 2.30
N ALA A 93 4.48 16.15 3.00
CA ALA A 93 4.09 17.15 3.99
C ALA A 93 5.06 17.19 5.18
N LEU A 94 5.48 16.00 5.68
CA LEU A 94 6.50 15.88 6.72
C LEU A 94 7.82 16.51 6.27
N ASN A 95 8.27 16.25 5.05
CA ASN A 95 9.52 16.82 4.54
C ASN A 95 9.47 18.36 4.47
N ILE A 96 8.38 18.94 3.95
CA ILE A 96 8.21 20.40 3.90
C ILE A 96 8.23 20.99 5.31
N GLU A 97 7.52 20.38 6.25
CA GLU A 97 7.49 20.83 7.64
C GLU A 97 8.88 20.75 8.30
N MET A 98 9.62 19.67 8.06
CA MET A 98 10.98 19.50 8.59
C MET A 98 11.98 20.51 8.01
N TRP A 99 11.86 20.85 6.72
CA TRP A 99 12.80 21.78 6.07
C TRP A 99 12.48 23.24 6.34
N THR A 100 11.19 23.59 6.42
CA THR A 100 10.76 24.99 6.47
C THR A 100 10.26 25.42 7.85
N GLY A 101 9.93 24.48 8.72
CA GLY A 101 9.22 24.72 9.98
C GLY A 101 7.74 25.07 9.80
N LEU A 102 7.22 25.06 8.56
CA LEU A 102 5.84 25.41 8.23
C LEU A 102 5.06 24.15 7.86
N LYS A 103 3.91 23.96 8.50
CA LYS A 103 3.00 22.85 8.21
C LYS A 103 2.25 23.12 6.89
N PRO A 104 2.47 22.32 5.83
CA PRO A 104 1.82 22.56 4.55
C PRO A 104 0.35 22.11 4.56
N ASP A 105 -0.45 22.72 3.70
CA ASP A 105 -1.82 22.29 3.44
C ASP A 105 -1.83 21.08 2.50
N LYS A 106 -2.19 19.91 3.04
CA LYS A 106 -2.25 18.65 2.29
C LYS A 106 -3.30 18.67 1.18
N ALA A 107 -4.36 19.48 1.29
CA ALA A 107 -5.37 19.58 0.24
C ALA A 107 -4.79 20.26 -1.02
N VAL A 108 -3.96 21.29 -0.84
CA VAL A 108 -3.22 21.94 -1.94
C VAL A 108 -2.26 20.96 -2.60
N MET A 109 -1.54 20.19 -1.79
CA MET A 109 -0.60 19.18 -2.29
C MET A 109 -1.30 18.07 -3.08
N LEU A 110 -2.44 17.58 -2.59
CA LEU A 110 -3.24 16.57 -3.29
C LEU A 110 -3.74 17.10 -4.64
N LYS A 111 -4.22 18.34 -4.68
CA LYS A 111 -4.65 18.99 -5.93
C LYS A 111 -3.50 19.09 -6.94
N ALA A 112 -2.32 19.54 -6.49
CA ALA A 112 -1.14 19.64 -7.35
C ALA A 112 -0.70 18.27 -7.91
N LEU A 113 -0.78 17.21 -7.10
CA LEU A 113 -0.50 15.85 -7.57
C LEU A 113 -1.49 15.38 -8.63
N GLN A 114 -2.78 15.65 -8.45
CA GLN A 114 -3.81 15.30 -9.44
C GLN A 114 -3.59 16.03 -10.77
N GLU A 115 -3.22 17.30 -10.73
CA GLU A 115 -2.90 18.08 -11.94
C GLU A 115 -1.66 17.55 -12.67
N ALA A 116 -0.66 17.04 -11.95
CA ALA A 116 0.57 16.51 -12.54
C ALA A 116 0.43 15.10 -13.14
N LEU A 117 -0.64 14.36 -12.79
CA LEU A 117 -0.90 13.00 -13.27
C LEU A 117 -1.95 12.93 -14.39
N ASN A 118 -2.57 14.07 -14.74
CA ASN A 118 -3.46 14.23 -15.89
C ASN A 118 -2.66 14.58 -17.15
#